data_AF-A0A941Y0F2-F1
#
_entry.id   AF-A0A941Y0F2-F1
#
_cell.length_a   1.000
_cell.length_b   1.000
_cell.length_c   1.000
_cell.angle_alpha   90.00
_cell.angle_beta   90.00
_cell.angle_gamma   90.00
#
_symmetry.space_group_name_H-M   'P 1'
#
loop_
_entity.id
_entity.type
_entity.pdbx_description
1 polymer ?
#
loop_
_entity_poly.entity_id
_entity_poly.type
_entity_poly.pdbx_seq_one_letter_code
_entity_poly.pdbx_strand_id
1 'polypeptide(L)'
;MAAEDWLQARSMRSSPPGCGANTLTTGRFRNDPPATPWVLSARTAPALAEQAMRLQRFVERCGDANPGDIAYSLATRMTFEHRAVVVGAGLRELMTGLAAIASGAPEPHVVVGKARIPGGTVFVFPGLGPQWSGMAAEMLDTSTTFAEQMRCCDAAFAEFVDWSLIDVARGSAGAPKLDRAETVQPLLFGVMVSLAAQWRALGVQPDAVIGHSQGEIAAAYIAGALSLRDAAMVVCARSKAIAAIAGTGGMVAIPRPLQWVCTLIRRWCGLISVAAQNGPSSTVVTGDSTALEELMARCAAEDVAATRIPIDYAAQSVHVEELRDTLREEISHLSPATGSDMSFISTVTGAGLDASILDGEYWFANLRQPVLLDDAVRWAYLHGYRTFIESSPHPVLTAGIRDSLTECGDDHSVVATLRRDEGGMRRFLLSAAQAHVHGQLIDWAGVVGGAGANAYS
;
A
#
# COMPACT_ATOMS: atom_id res chain seq x y z
N MET A 1 -24.64 15.27 13.81
CA MET A 1 -25.08 13.87 14.06
C MET A 1 -24.18 12.82 13.41
N ALA A 2 -23.38 13.10 12.38
CA ALA A 2 -22.57 12.07 11.72
C ALA A 2 -21.24 11.67 12.42
N ALA A 3 -20.69 12.47 13.34
CA ALA A 3 -19.34 12.22 13.89
C ALA A 3 -19.29 11.28 15.12
N GLU A 4 -20.38 11.17 15.89
CA GLU A 4 -20.43 10.34 17.11
C GLU A 4 -20.70 8.87 16.78
N ASP A 5 -21.46 8.58 15.72
CA ASP A 5 -21.76 7.22 15.26
C ASP A 5 -20.49 6.47 14.77
N TRP A 6 -19.51 7.18 14.19
CA TRP A 6 -18.25 6.59 13.72
C TRP A 6 -17.35 6.09 14.85
N LEU A 7 -17.34 6.76 16.01
CA LEU A 7 -16.48 6.37 17.14
C LEU A 7 -17.03 5.13 17.87
N GLN A 8 -18.35 4.96 17.94
CA GLN A 8 -18.98 3.79 18.58
C GLN A 8 -18.85 2.50 17.74
N ALA A 9 -18.86 2.60 16.41
CA ALA A 9 -18.71 1.44 15.52
C ALA A 9 -17.31 0.78 15.53
N ARG A 10 -16.30 1.46 16.10
CA ARG A 10 -14.90 0.99 16.19
C ARG A 10 -14.68 -0.06 17.29
N SER A 11 -15.63 -0.22 18.22
CA SER A 11 -15.50 -0.99 19.46
C SER A 11 -15.83 -2.49 19.34
N MET A 12 -16.44 -2.95 18.24
CA MET A 12 -17.04 -4.30 18.16
C MET A 12 -16.62 -5.18 16.97
N ARG A 13 -15.47 -4.92 16.33
CA ARG A 13 -15.06 -5.68 15.13
C ARG A 13 -14.18 -6.87 15.46
N SER A 14 -14.59 -8.06 15.00
CA SER A 14 -13.88 -9.32 15.15
C SER A 14 -12.63 -9.39 14.26
N SER A 15 -11.54 -9.96 14.79
CA SER A 15 -10.34 -10.30 14.03
C SER A 15 -10.64 -11.37 12.97
N PRO A 16 -9.98 -11.36 11.80
CA PRO A 16 -10.04 -12.46 10.86
C PRO A 16 -9.44 -13.74 11.48
N PRO A 17 -9.79 -14.93 10.98
CA PRO A 17 -9.29 -16.19 11.53
C PRO A 17 -7.77 -16.28 11.35
N GLY A 18 -7.06 -16.34 12.48
CA GLY A 18 -5.61 -16.55 12.51
C GLY A 18 -5.25 -17.99 12.13
N CYS A 19 -4.09 -18.18 11.50
CA CYS A 19 -3.48 -19.49 11.34
C CYS A 19 -3.24 -20.13 12.72
N GLY A 20 -3.52 -21.43 12.83
CA GLY A 20 -3.43 -22.19 14.09
C GLY A 20 -2.10 -21.96 14.82
N ALA A 21 -2.21 -21.49 16.06
CA ALA A 21 -1.08 -21.18 16.91
C ALA A 21 -0.38 -22.47 17.37
N ASN A 22 0.88 -22.64 16.98
CA ASN A 22 1.81 -23.54 17.66
C ASN A 22 2.79 -22.70 18.47
N THR A 23 2.77 -22.91 19.78
CA THR A 23 3.59 -22.22 20.77
C THR A 23 5.04 -22.67 20.64
N LEU A 24 5.94 -21.77 20.25
CA LEU A 24 7.38 -21.99 20.36
C LEU A 24 8.03 -20.89 21.19
N THR A 25 8.82 -21.36 22.14
CA THR A 25 9.50 -20.68 23.24
C THR A 25 10.40 -19.55 22.75
N THR A 26 10.18 -18.32 23.26
CA THR A 26 10.99 -17.14 22.96
C THR A 26 12.35 -17.17 23.65
N GLY A 27 13.42 -17.37 22.87
CA GLY A 27 14.79 -17.02 23.28
C GLY A 27 15.00 -15.51 23.22
N ARG A 28 15.47 -14.89 24.32
CA ARG A 28 15.78 -13.46 24.39
C ARG A 28 17.06 -13.14 23.60
N PHE A 29 16.91 -12.59 22.40
CA PHE A 29 17.95 -11.77 21.78
C PHE A 29 17.62 -10.29 22.06
N ARG A 30 18.49 -9.57 22.77
CA ARG A 30 18.46 -8.11 22.82
C ARG A 30 18.97 -7.60 21.47
N ASN A 31 18.08 -7.43 20.50
CA ASN A 31 18.36 -6.63 19.32
C ASN A 31 17.83 -5.22 19.62
N ASP A 32 18.71 -4.23 19.67
CA ASP A 32 18.25 -2.83 19.61
C ASP A 32 17.41 -2.69 18.32
N PRO A 33 16.21 -2.08 18.39
CA PRO A 33 15.38 -1.94 17.20
C PRO A 33 16.15 -1.10 16.15
N PRO A 34 16.10 -1.49 14.86
CA PRO A 34 16.87 -0.83 13.80
C PRO A 34 16.56 0.67 13.64
N ALA A 35 15.41 1.12 14.16
CA ALA A 35 15.12 2.52 14.41
C ALA A 35 14.13 2.67 15.59
N THR A 36 14.26 3.76 16.34
CA THR A 36 13.40 4.10 17.48
C THR A 36 12.58 5.36 17.17
N PRO A 37 11.24 5.34 17.30
CA PRO A 37 10.40 6.51 17.12
C PRO A 37 10.26 7.33 18.42
N TRP A 38 10.64 8.61 18.41
CA TRP A 38 10.28 9.57 19.45
C TRP A 38 9.09 10.39 19.01
N VAL A 39 7.95 10.19 19.68
CA VAL A 39 6.66 10.79 19.32
C VAL A 39 6.38 11.98 20.23
N LEU A 40 6.17 13.15 19.64
CA LEU A 40 5.84 14.37 20.36
C LEU A 40 4.51 14.93 19.87
N SER A 41 3.75 15.55 20.77
CA SER A 41 2.57 16.30 20.40
C SER A 41 2.32 17.49 21.31
N ALA A 42 1.62 18.50 20.78
CA ALA A 42 1.16 19.67 21.52
C ALA A 42 -0.10 20.27 20.89
N ARG A 43 -0.74 21.21 21.60
CA ARG A 43 -1.92 21.93 21.10
C ARG A 43 -1.59 23.05 20.12
N THR A 44 -0.32 23.46 20.03
CA THR A 44 0.12 24.52 19.12
C THR A 44 1.50 24.18 18.57
N ALA A 45 1.83 24.71 17.39
CA ALA A 45 3.16 24.54 16.80
C ALA A 45 4.30 25.09 17.70
N PRO A 46 4.19 26.28 18.33
CA PRO A 46 5.20 26.76 19.28
C PRO A 46 5.37 25.85 20.50
N ALA A 47 4.28 25.30 21.04
CA ALA A 47 4.35 24.37 22.17
C ALA A 47 5.03 23.05 21.77
N LEU A 48 4.85 22.58 20.53
CA LEU A 48 5.54 21.39 20.01
C LEU A 48 7.06 21.62 19.94
N ALA A 49 7.49 22.78 19.43
CA ALA A 49 8.90 23.17 19.42
C ALA A 49 9.47 23.25 20.85
N GLU A 50 8.70 23.78 21.81
CA GLU A 50 9.11 23.83 23.21
C GLU A 50 9.24 22.43 23.84
N GLN A 51 8.33 21.51 23.52
CA GLN A 51 8.44 20.11 23.96
C GLN A 51 9.73 19.46 23.45
N ALA A 52 10.08 19.69 22.17
CA ALA A 52 11.34 19.18 21.61
C ALA A 52 12.57 19.74 22.34
N MET A 53 12.62 21.05 22.62
CA MET A 53 13.71 21.68 23.38
C MET A 53 13.78 21.20 24.84
N ARG A 54 12.63 20.91 25.47
CA ARG A 54 12.58 20.35 26.83
C ARG A 54 13.13 18.92 26.86
N LEU A 55 12.76 18.10 25.89
CA LEU A 55 13.25 16.73 25.77
C LEU A 55 14.75 16.71 25.47
N GLN A 56 15.23 17.57 24.57
CA GLN A 56 16.66 17.73 24.29
C GLN A 56 17.45 18.03 25.56
N ARG A 57 17.03 19.04 26.35
CA ARG A 57 17.68 19.39 27.62
C ARG A 57 17.62 18.27 28.67
N PHE A 58 16.55 17.46 28.67
CA PHE A 58 16.46 16.31 29.55
C PHE A 58 17.51 15.26 29.20
N VAL A 59 17.65 14.91 27.92
CA VAL A 59 18.63 13.95 27.43
C VAL A 59 20.06 14.42 27.68
N GLU A 60 20.37 15.69 27.42
CA GLU A 60 21.69 16.27 27.67
C GLU A 60 22.08 16.24 29.16
N ARG A 61 21.10 16.36 30.06
CA ARG A 61 21.31 16.27 31.52
C ARG A 61 21.44 14.83 32.01
N CYS A 62 20.71 13.90 31.39
CA CYS A 62 20.68 12.50 31.74
C CYS A 62 21.52 11.70 30.72
N GLY A 63 22.85 11.79 30.86
CA GLY A 63 23.81 11.20 29.90
C GLY A 63 23.69 9.68 29.67
N ASP A 64 23.04 8.95 30.59
CA ASP A 64 22.79 7.51 30.50
C ASP A 64 21.34 7.17 30.08
N ALA A 65 20.55 8.13 29.60
CA ALA A 65 19.15 7.89 29.24
C ALA A 65 19.03 6.93 28.06
N ASN A 66 18.31 5.83 28.27
CA ASN A 66 18.05 4.85 27.22
C ASN A 66 17.03 5.41 26.20
N PRO A 67 17.37 5.46 24.89
CA PRO A 67 16.46 5.97 23.87
C PRO A 67 15.12 5.23 23.75
N GLY A 68 15.11 3.92 24.00
CA GLY A 68 13.92 3.08 23.95
C GLY A 68 12.97 3.36 25.12
N ASP A 69 13.51 3.56 26.32
CA ASP A 69 12.74 3.93 27.50
C ASP A 69 12.10 5.34 27.34
N ILE A 70 12.84 6.29 26.74
CA ILE A 70 12.29 7.59 26.36
C ILE A 70 11.15 7.41 25.34
N ALA A 71 11.37 6.60 24.31
CA ALA A 71 10.38 6.33 23.27
C ALA A 71 9.09 5.74 23.84
N TYR A 72 9.20 4.74 24.72
CA TYR A 72 8.07 4.15 25.43
C TYR A 72 7.32 5.18 26.27
N SER A 73 8.06 6.00 27.04
CA SER A 73 7.48 7.05 27.88
C SER A 73 6.73 8.11 27.06
N LEU A 74 7.24 8.45 25.88
CA LEU A 74 6.58 9.35 24.94
C LEU A 74 5.33 8.71 24.32
N ALA A 75 5.42 7.43 23.91
CA ALA A 75 4.34 6.69 23.29
C ALA A 75 3.10 6.53 24.20
N THR A 76 3.29 6.50 25.53
CA THR A 76 2.18 6.39 26.50
C THR A 76 1.50 7.73 26.84
N ARG A 77 1.98 8.86 26.32
CA ARG A 77 1.42 10.17 26.64
C ARG A 77 0.16 10.48 25.82
N MET A 78 -0.65 11.39 26.35
CA MET A 78 -1.78 11.96 25.61
C MET A 78 -1.29 12.60 24.30
N THR A 79 -1.99 12.30 23.22
CA THR A 79 -1.67 12.80 21.88
C THR A 79 -2.55 14.00 21.52
N PHE A 80 -1.94 15.10 21.11
CA PHE A 80 -2.59 16.33 20.63
C PHE A 80 -2.53 16.49 19.11
N GLU A 81 -3.06 17.59 18.58
CA GLU A 81 -3.24 17.83 17.15
C GLU A 81 -1.97 18.25 16.40
N HIS A 82 -1.05 19.01 17.00
CA HIS A 82 0.25 19.27 16.40
C HIS A 82 1.20 18.14 16.80
N ARG A 83 1.66 17.36 15.83
CA ARG A 83 2.40 16.12 16.07
C ARG A 83 3.74 16.15 15.36
N ALA A 84 4.75 15.56 15.97
CA ALA A 84 6.02 15.27 15.34
C ALA A 84 6.51 13.88 15.74
N VAL A 85 7.21 13.21 14.83
CA VAL A 85 7.89 11.95 15.10
C VAL A 85 9.31 12.02 14.55
N VAL A 86 10.28 11.63 15.37
CA VAL A 86 11.68 11.43 14.96
C VAL A 86 11.94 9.93 14.90
N VAL A 87 12.41 9.40 13.78
CA VAL A 87 12.72 7.97 13.61
C VAL A 87 14.23 7.79 13.46
N GLY A 88 14.93 7.61 14.58
CA GLY A 88 16.40 7.56 14.60
C GLY A 88 16.97 6.18 14.92
N ALA A 89 18.11 5.83 14.30
CA ALA A 89 18.88 4.61 14.59
C ALA A 89 19.79 4.74 15.83
N GLY A 90 19.76 5.89 16.51
CA GLY A 90 20.52 6.12 17.73
C GLY A 90 20.36 7.53 18.28
N LEU A 91 20.91 7.76 19.47
CA LEU A 91 20.70 8.99 20.23
C LEU A 91 21.10 10.26 19.45
N ARG A 92 22.21 10.23 18.71
CA ARG A 92 22.68 11.38 17.93
C ARG A 92 21.64 11.81 16.88
N GLU A 93 21.08 10.86 16.13
CA GLU A 93 20.08 11.15 15.10
C GLU A 93 18.77 11.64 15.72
N LEU A 94 18.36 11.03 16.85
CA LEU A 94 17.20 11.47 17.62
C LEU A 94 17.34 12.92 18.10
N MET A 95 18.52 13.29 18.61
CA MET A 95 18.82 14.66 19.06
C MET A 95 18.86 15.66 17.91
N THR A 96 19.45 15.32 16.76
CA THR A 96 19.36 16.13 15.54
C THR A 96 17.90 16.35 15.13
N GLY A 97 17.06 15.32 15.23
CA GLY A 97 15.64 15.44 14.91
C GLY A 97 14.86 16.35 15.88
N LEU A 98 15.18 16.31 17.17
CA LEU A 98 14.60 17.27 18.13
C LEU A 98 14.99 18.71 17.84
N ALA A 99 16.26 18.95 17.48
CA ALA A 99 16.73 20.28 17.08
C ALA A 99 16.00 20.77 15.81
N ALA A 100 15.73 19.88 14.86
CA ALA A 100 14.97 20.19 13.66
C ALA A 100 13.51 20.56 13.96
N ILE A 101 12.84 19.81 14.86
CA ILE A 101 11.48 20.16 15.32
C ILE A 101 11.47 21.53 16.02
N ALA A 102 12.46 21.80 16.87
CA ALA A 102 12.55 23.06 17.60
C ALA A 102 12.79 24.27 16.69
N SER A 103 13.59 24.12 15.64
CA SER A 103 13.94 25.18 14.70
C SER A 103 12.99 25.29 13.50
N GLY A 104 12.15 24.29 13.27
CA GLY A 104 11.33 24.16 12.06
C GLY A 104 12.13 23.80 10.80
N ALA A 105 13.38 23.35 10.96
CA ALA A 105 14.21 22.91 9.84
C ALA A 105 13.76 21.53 9.32
N PRO A 106 13.83 21.29 8.00
CA PRO A 106 13.54 19.98 7.43
C PRO A 106 14.66 18.98 7.76
N GLU A 107 14.30 17.76 8.14
CA GLU A 107 15.22 16.63 8.32
C GLU A 107 14.58 15.33 7.78
N PRO A 108 15.31 14.45 7.07
CA PRO A 108 14.72 13.27 6.42
C PRO A 108 14.06 12.26 7.37
N HIS A 109 14.53 12.19 8.61
CA HIS A 109 14.03 11.27 9.65
C HIS A 109 13.03 11.93 10.61
N VAL A 110 12.59 13.14 10.29
CA VAL A 110 11.60 13.90 11.08
C VAL A 110 10.34 14.11 10.25
N VAL A 111 9.21 13.78 10.85
CA VAL A 111 7.90 14.04 10.26
C VAL A 111 7.12 14.94 11.20
N VAL A 112 6.70 16.11 10.71
CA VAL A 112 5.86 17.07 11.45
C VAL A 112 4.57 17.29 10.69
N GLY A 113 3.46 17.40 11.41
CA GLY A 113 2.17 17.68 10.80
C GLY A 113 1.12 18.08 11.82
N LYS A 114 -0.09 18.26 11.30
CA LYS A 114 -1.27 18.56 12.10
C LYS A 114 -2.35 17.53 11.80
N ALA A 115 -2.86 16.88 12.85
CA ALA A 115 -3.93 15.92 12.74
C ALA A 115 -5.16 16.59 12.10
N ARG A 116 -5.71 15.96 11.07
CA ARG A 116 -6.92 16.41 10.38
C ARG A 116 -8.17 15.72 10.96
N ILE A 117 -9.33 16.11 10.45
CA ILE A 117 -10.63 15.52 10.81
C ILE A 117 -10.58 14.00 10.61
N PRO A 118 -11.04 13.20 11.59
CA PRO A 118 -11.15 11.75 11.43
C PRO A 118 -12.07 11.39 10.26
N GLY A 119 -11.72 10.34 9.52
CA GLY A 119 -12.57 9.73 8.51
C GLY A 119 -12.13 8.30 8.25
N GLY A 120 -12.84 7.60 7.36
CA GLY A 120 -12.52 6.21 7.04
C GLY A 120 -11.13 6.05 6.44
N THR A 121 -10.48 4.94 6.75
CA THR A 121 -9.15 4.57 6.25
C THR A 121 -9.28 3.56 5.11
N VAL A 122 -8.62 3.83 3.98
CA VAL A 122 -8.58 2.97 2.81
C VAL A 122 -7.19 2.40 2.65
N PHE A 123 -7.07 1.08 2.58
CA PHE A 123 -5.84 0.45 2.07
C PHE A 123 -5.91 0.33 0.56
N VAL A 124 -4.85 0.79 -0.11
CA VAL A 124 -4.76 0.82 -1.56
C VAL A 124 -3.67 -0.16 -2.02
N PHE A 125 -4.01 -1.01 -2.97
CA PHE A 125 -3.16 -2.08 -3.48
C PHE A 125 -2.87 -1.85 -4.97
N PRO A 126 -1.64 -1.47 -5.35
CA PRO A 126 -1.31 -1.22 -6.74
C PRO A 126 -1.24 -2.50 -7.60
N GLY A 127 -1.21 -2.29 -8.92
CA GLY A 127 -0.94 -3.33 -9.91
C GLY A 127 0.56 -3.61 -10.09
N LEU A 128 1.03 -3.66 -11.34
CA LEU A 128 2.46 -3.74 -11.66
C LEU A 128 3.14 -2.37 -11.63
N GLY A 129 4.47 -2.37 -11.49
CA GLY A 129 5.30 -1.16 -11.40
C GLY A 129 6.04 -0.95 -10.06
N PRO A 130 5.50 -1.31 -8.89
CA PRO A 130 6.16 -1.00 -7.62
C PRO A 130 7.30 -1.96 -7.29
N GLN A 131 7.50 -3.04 -8.06
CA GLN A 131 8.51 -4.05 -7.80
C GLN A 131 9.96 -3.54 -7.93
N TRP A 132 10.84 -4.12 -7.11
CA TRP A 132 12.29 -3.96 -7.19
C TRP A 132 13.00 -5.13 -6.50
N SER A 133 14.25 -5.40 -6.89
CA SER A 133 15.04 -6.50 -6.31
C SER A 133 15.34 -6.24 -4.84
N GLY A 134 15.02 -7.19 -3.95
CA GLY A 134 15.21 -7.03 -2.51
C GLY A 134 14.10 -6.28 -1.78
N MET A 135 12.97 -5.99 -2.44
CA MET A 135 11.92 -5.09 -1.93
C MET A 135 11.28 -5.44 -0.59
N ALA A 136 11.46 -6.67 -0.13
CA ALA A 136 10.92 -7.16 1.14
C ALA A 136 12.00 -7.79 2.04
N ALA A 137 13.26 -7.84 1.58
CA ALA A 137 14.32 -8.56 2.28
C ALA A 137 14.56 -8.02 3.70
N GLU A 138 14.69 -6.70 3.84
CA GLU A 138 14.91 -6.09 5.15
C GLU A 138 13.67 -6.20 6.06
N MET A 139 12.46 -6.06 5.53
CA MET A 139 11.23 -6.31 6.31
C MET A 139 11.11 -7.76 6.80
N LEU A 140 11.55 -8.76 6.02
CA LEU A 140 11.60 -10.16 6.46
C LEU A 140 12.52 -10.35 7.68
N ASP A 141 13.55 -9.53 7.81
CA ASP A 141 14.54 -9.63 8.89
C ASP A 141 14.19 -8.74 10.10
N THR A 142 13.47 -7.64 9.86
CA THR A 142 13.20 -6.60 10.87
C THR A 142 11.77 -6.57 11.39
N SER A 143 10.86 -7.34 10.79
CA SER A 143 9.47 -7.47 11.24
C SER A 143 9.02 -8.93 11.34
N THR A 144 8.67 -9.34 12.56
CA THR A 144 8.06 -10.64 12.81
C THR A 144 6.70 -10.78 12.13
N THR A 145 5.82 -9.78 12.25
CA THR A 145 4.47 -9.80 11.64
C THR A 145 4.53 -9.91 10.12
N PHE A 146 5.41 -9.13 9.48
CA PHE A 146 5.59 -9.18 8.03
C PHE A 146 6.13 -10.55 7.60
N ALA A 147 7.15 -11.06 8.31
CA ALA A 147 7.75 -12.35 7.99
C ALA A 147 6.78 -13.53 8.18
N GLU A 148 5.93 -13.48 9.20
CA GLU A 148 4.87 -14.47 9.42
C GLU A 148 3.84 -14.46 8.29
N GLN A 149 3.36 -13.29 7.90
CA GLN A 149 2.39 -13.17 6.80
C GLN A 149 3.02 -13.60 5.46
N MET A 150 4.29 -13.26 5.21
CA MET A 150 5.02 -13.73 4.02
C MET A 150 5.16 -15.25 4.01
N ARG A 151 5.43 -15.90 5.15
CA ARG A 151 5.46 -17.37 5.25
C ARG A 151 4.09 -18.01 5.00
N CYS A 152 3.01 -17.38 5.46
CA CYS A 152 1.66 -17.84 5.15
C CYS A 152 1.38 -17.76 3.65
N CYS A 153 1.78 -16.67 3.00
CA CYS A 153 1.67 -16.53 1.55
C CYS A 153 2.52 -17.59 0.84
N ASP A 154 3.80 -17.73 1.19
CA ASP A 154 4.71 -18.72 0.61
C ASP A 154 4.12 -20.15 0.65
N ALA A 155 3.57 -20.54 1.80
CA ALA A 155 2.92 -21.84 1.98
C ALA A 155 1.64 -22.00 1.14
N ALA A 156 0.83 -20.94 0.97
CA ALA A 156 -0.37 -20.98 0.15
C ALA A 156 -0.05 -21.05 -1.35
N PHE A 157 1.00 -20.36 -1.78
CA PHE A 157 1.43 -20.34 -3.18
C PHE A 157 2.15 -21.64 -3.58
N ALA A 158 2.72 -22.39 -2.64
CA ALA A 158 3.39 -23.67 -2.91
C ALA A 158 2.50 -24.74 -3.57
N GLU A 159 1.16 -24.57 -3.56
CA GLU A 159 0.23 -25.41 -4.32
C GLU A 159 0.25 -25.10 -5.83
N PHE A 160 0.58 -23.86 -6.20
CA PHE A 160 0.42 -23.33 -7.56
C PHE A 160 1.75 -23.01 -8.26
N VAL A 161 2.85 -22.89 -7.51
CA VAL A 161 4.19 -22.62 -8.04
C VAL A 161 5.24 -23.56 -7.43
N ASP A 162 6.34 -23.78 -8.14
CA ASP A 162 7.44 -24.68 -7.76
C ASP A 162 8.65 -23.95 -7.14
N TRP A 163 8.46 -22.69 -6.73
CA TRP A 163 9.49 -21.81 -6.17
C TRP A 163 8.97 -21.03 -4.95
N SER A 164 9.87 -20.49 -4.13
CA SER A 164 9.52 -19.75 -2.91
C SER A 164 9.41 -18.23 -3.14
N LEU A 165 8.30 -17.63 -2.68
CA LEU A 165 8.13 -16.18 -2.62
C LEU A 165 9.25 -15.51 -1.80
N ILE A 166 9.66 -16.14 -0.70
CA ILE A 166 10.70 -15.63 0.19
C ILE A 166 12.06 -15.63 -0.51
N ASP A 167 12.39 -16.68 -1.26
CA ASP A 167 13.64 -16.73 -2.01
C ASP A 167 13.71 -15.67 -3.11
N VAL A 168 12.60 -15.45 -3.84
CA VAL A 168 12.53 -14.36 -4.82
C VAL A 168 12.63 -13.00 -4.14
N ALA A 169 11.96 -12.80 -2.99
CA ALA A 169 12.03 -11.55 -2.22
C ALA A 169 13.47 -11.22 -1.79
N ARG A 170 14.27 -12.24 -1.46
CA ARG A 170 15.68 -12.12 -1.08
C ARG A 170 16.65 -12.05 -2.26
N GLY A 171 16.19 -12.35 -3.46
CA GLY A 171 17.06 -12.49 -4.63
C GLY A 171 18.03 -13.67 -4.50
N SER A 172 17.58 -14.76 -3.85
CA SER A 172 18.37 -15.99 -3.67
C SER A 172 18.85 -16.55 -5.01
N ALA A 173 20.03 -17.17 -5.01
CA ALA A 173 20.56 -17.82 -6.22
C ALA A 173 19.61 -18.95 -6.68
N GLY A 174 19.24 -18.93 -7.97
CA GLY A 174 18.30 -19.90 -8.56
C GLY A 174 16.83 -19.51 -8.45
N ALA A 175 16.49 -18.43 -7.73
CA ALA A 175 15.13 -17.89 -7.71
C ALA A 175 14.75 -17.33 -9.09
N PRO A 176 13.48 -17.47 -9.52
CA PRO A 176 13.02 -16.90 -10.79
C PRO A 176 13.13 -15.38 -10.81
N LYS A 177 13.30 -14.82 -12.01
CA LYS A 177 13.46 -13.37 -12.22
C LYS A 177 12.12 -12.63 -12.11
N LEU A 178 12.20 -11.37 -11.67
CA LEU A 178 11.07 -10.44 -11.50
C LEU A 178 10.53 -9.85 -12.82
N ASP A 179 11.13 -10.18 -13.97
CA ASP A 179 10.70 -9.70 -15.29
C ASP A 179 9.52 -10.52 -15.86
N ARG A 180 9.21 -11.69 -15.29
CA ARG A 180 8.07 -12.52 -15.68
C ARG A 180 6.83 -12.21 -14.84
N ALA A 181 5.68 -12.06 -15.50
CA ALA A 181 4.37 -11.87 -14.86
C ALA A 181 4.10 -12.97 -13.81
N GLU A 182 4.39 -14.23 -14.16
CA GLU A 182 4.22 -15.40 -13.30
C GLU A 182 5.04 -15.33 -11.99
N THR A 183 6.13 -14.56 -11.96
CA THR A 183 6.94 -14.36 -10.75
C THR A 183 6.52 -13.11 -9.99
N VAL A 184 6.38 -11.99 -10.70
CA VAL A 184 6.21 -10.68 -10.07
C VAL A 184 4.81 -10.50 -9.48
N GLN A 185 3.76 -11.08 -10.09
CA GLN A 185 2.39 -10.95 -9.59
C GLN A 185 2.20 -11.67 -8.25
N PRO A 186 2.58 -12.97 -8.10
CA PRO A 186 2.56 -13.65 -6.79
C PRO A 186 3.38 -12.94 -5.72
N LEU A 187 4.59 -12.51 -6.06
CA LEU A 187 5.45 -11.85 -5.08
C LEU A 187 4.87 -10.51 -4.63
N LEU A 188 4.38 -9.69 -5.56
CA LEU A 188 3.74 -8.42 -5.20
C LEU A 188 2.52 -8.64 -4.32
N PHE A 189 1.68 -9.63 -4.62
CA PHE A 189 0.57 -10.00 -3.74
C PHE A 189 1.08 -10.29 -2.32
N GLY A 190 2.06 -11.19 -2.17
CA GLY A 190 2.61 -11.56 -0.87
C GLY A 190 3.16 -10.36 -0.09
N VAL A 191 3.92 -9.48 -0.75
CA VAL A 191 4.46 -8.27 -0.14
C VAL A 191 3.36 -7.31 0.28
N MET A 192 2.39 -7.03 -0.61
CA MET A 192 1.31 -6.09 -0.35
C MET A 192 0.44 -6.49 0.84
N VAL A 193 0.07 -7.78 0.95
CA VAL A 193 -0.75 -8.28 2.06
C VAL A 193 0.04 -8.38 3.36
N SER A 194 1.35 -8.62 3.29
CA SER A 194 2.24 -8.62 4.46
C SER A 194 2.50 -7.22 5.00
N LEU A 195 2.59 -6.21 4.13
CA LEU A 195 2.61 -4.80 4.55
C LEU A 195 1.28 -4.38 5.19
N ALA A 196 0.14 -4.85 4.65
CA ALA A 196 -1.16 -4.60 5.25
C ALA A 196 -1.28 -5.24 6.65
N ALA A 197 -0.77 -6.46 6.83
CA ALA A 197 -0.67 -7.10 8.15
C ALA A 197 0.20 -6.27 9.12
N GLN A 198 1.33 -5.73 8.65
CA GLN A 198 2.17 -4.85 9.45
C GLN A 198 1.42 -3.58 9.89
N TRP A 199 0.69 -2.91 9.00
CA TRP A 199 -0.13 -1.74 9.37
C TRP A 199 -1.18 -2.07 10.43
N ARG A 200 -1.84 -3.23 10.30
CA ARG A 200 -2.83 -3.70 11.27
C ARG A 200 -2.21 -4.00 12.63
N ALA A 201 -0.98 -4.52 12.67
CA ALA A 201 -0.23 -4.72 13.91
C ALA A 201 0.14 -3.41 14.62
N LEU A 202 0.17 -2.28 13.90
CA LEU A 202 0.31 -0.94 14.47
C LEU A 202 -1.04 -0.32 14.87
N GLY A 203 -2.13 -1.09 14.85
CA GLY A 203 -3.48 -0.62 15.18
C GLY A 203 -4.21 0.09 14.04
N VAL A 204 -3.63 0.17 12.84
CA VAL A 204 -4.28 0.79 11.67
C VAL A 204 -5.14 -0.26 10.96
N GLN A 205 -6.45 -0.20 11.20
CA GLN A 205 -7.42 -1.05 10.50
C GLN A 205 -8.00 -0.29 9.30
N PRO A 206 -8.08 -0.90 8.11
CA PRO A 206 -8.82 -0.33 6.99
C PRO A 206 -10.33 -0.48 7.21
N ASP A 207 -11.06 0.57 6.88
CA ASP A 207 -12.52 0.58 6.75
C ASP A 207 -12.96 0.19 5.33
N ALA A 208 -12.08 0.42 4.35
CA ALA A 208 -12.26 0.02 2.96
C ALA A 208 -10.95 -0.39 2.29
N VAL A 209 -11.06 -1.03 1.13
CA VAL A 209 -9.95 -1.37 0.26
C VAL A 209 -10.23 -0.93 -1.18
N ILE A 210 -9.16 -0.50 -1.86
CA ILE A 210 -9.13 -0.25 -3.31
C ILE A 210 -7.96 -1.05 -3.87
N GLY A 211 -8.17 -1.76 -4.97
CA GLY A 211 -7.09 -2.40 -5.72
C GLY A 211 -7.00 -1.87 -7.14
N HIS A 212 -5.81 -1.80 -7.71
CA HIS A 212 -5.60 -1.41 -9.12
C HIS A 212 -5.27 -2.65 -9.94
N SER A 213 -6.16 -3.03 -10.86
CA SER A 213 -6.01 -4.24 -11.68
C SER A 213 -5.78 -5.47 -10.79
N GLN A 214 -4.66 -6.18 -10.93
CA GLN A 214 -4.28 -7.32 -10.07
C GLN A 214 -4.27 -6.99 -8.56
N GLY A 215 -4.07 -5.73 -8.18
CA GLY A 215 -4.09 -5.29 -6.79
C GLY A 215 -5.44 -5.53 -6.12
N GLU A 216 -6.53 -5.66 -6.90
CA GLU A 216 -7.83 -6.05 -6.35
C GLU A 216 -7.84 -7.44 -5.73
N ILE A 217 -6.95 -8.34 -6.14
CA ILE A 217 -6.85 -9.68 -5.53
C ILE A 217 -6.34 -9.56 -4.09
N ALA A 218 -5.34 -8.69 -3.86
CA ALA A 218 -4.87 -8.37 -2.51
C ALA A 218 -5.95 -7.63 -1.70
N ALA A 219 -6.66 -6.69 -2.33
CA ALA A 219 -7.80 -6.01 -1.70
C ALA A 219 -8.89 -7.01 -1.26
N ALA A 220 -9.25 -7.96 -2.12
CA ALA A 220 -10.28 -8.95 -1.85
C ALA A 220 -9.90 -9.88 -0.69
N TYR A 221 -8.63 -10.29 -0.62
CA TYR A 221 -8.11 -11.03 0.53
C TYR A 221 -8.17 -10.21 1.83
N ILE A 222 -7.74 -8.94 1.80
CA ILE A 222 -7.73 -8.07 2.99
C ILE A 222 -9.15 -7.73 3.46
N ALA A 223 -10.09 -7.58 2.54
CA ALA A 223 -11.52 -7.47 2.84
C ALA A 223 -12.13 -8.78 3.35
N GLY A 224 -11.41 -9.90 3.32
CA GLY A 224 -11.92 -11.21 3.71
C GLY A 224 -12.89 -11.84 2.71
N ALA A 225 -13.00 -11.28 1.50
CA ALA A 225 -13.84 -11.82 0.44
C ALA A 225 -13.23 -13.07 -0.20
N LEU A 226 -11.90 -13.18 -0.23
CA LEU A 226 -11.19 -14.39 -0.65
C LEU A 226 -10.39 -14.98 0.50
N SER A 227 -10.35 -16.31 0.58
CA SER A 227 -9.35 -16.99 1.39
C SER A 227 -7.94 -16.75 0.82
N LEU A 228 -6.89 -16.96 1.63
CA LEU A 228 -5.51 -16.81 1.14
C LEU A 228 -5.20 -17.78 -0.01
N ARG A 229 -5.73 -19.00 0.07
CA ARG A 229 -5.57 -20.02 -0.98
C ARG A 229 -6.28 -19.61 -2.26
N ASP A 230 -7.52 -19.12 -2.17
CA ASP A 230 -8.27 -18.68 -3.36
C ASP A 230 -7.65 -17.46 -4.00
N ALA A 231 -7.16 -16.51 -3.20
CA ALA A 231 -6.42 -15.37 -3.71
C ALA A 231 -5.13 -15.82 -4.43
N ALA A 232 -4.38 -16.77 -3.86
CA ALA A 232 -3.20 -17.34 -4.51
C ALA A 232 -3.54 -18.02 -5.85
N MET A 233 -4.62 -18.82 -5.89
CA MET A 233 -5.14 -19.44 -7.10
C MET A 233 -5.45 -18.41 -8.18
N VAL A 234 -6.17 -17.33 -7.85
CA VAL A 234 -6.52 -16.26 -8.80
C VAL A 234 -5.28 -15.55 -9.32
N VAL A 235 -4.30 -15.22 -8.46
CA VAL A 235 -3.05 -14.58 -8.89
C VAL A 235 -2.27 -15.48 -9.85
N CYS A 236 -2.11 -16.77 -9.50
CA CYS A 236 -1.38 -17.72 -10.33
C CYS A 236 -2.07 -17.95 -11.67
N ALA A 237 -3.38 -18.24 -11.68
CA ALA A 237 -4.16 -18.44 -12.89
C ALA A 237 -4.09 -17.22 -13.83
N ARG A 238 -4.31 -16.02 -13.28
CA ARG A 238 -4.21 -14.76 -14.03
C ARG A 238 -2.82 -14.55 -14.62
N SER A 239 -1.77 -14.70 -13.82
CA SER A 239 -0.40 -14.42 -14.26
C SER A 239 0.07 -15.39 -15.35
N LYS A 240 -0.33 -16.66 -15.26
CA LYS A 240 -0.11 -17.69 -16.28
C LYS A 240 -0.88 -17.40 -17.57
N ALA A 241 -2.15 -17.01 -17.46
CA ALA A 241 -2.95 -16.60 -18.63
C ALA A 241 -2.32 -15.38 -19.34
N ILE A 242 -1.86 -14.38 -18.60
CA ILE A 242 -1.16 -13.20 -19.15
C ILE A 242 0.13 -13.59 -19.88
N ALA A 243 0.87 -14.58 -19.37
CA ALA A 243 2.09 -15.04 -20.03
C ALA A 243 1.84 -15.59 -21.45
N ALA A 244 0.64 -16.10 -21.75
CA ALA A 244 0.27 -16.57 -23.09
C ALA A 244 0.16 -15.44 -24.12
N ILE A 245 -0.10 -14.20 -23.68
CA ILE A 245 -0.20 -13.01 -24.54
C ILE A 245 1.00 -12.08 -24.42
N ALA A 246 2.09 -12.52 -23.78
CA ALA A 246 3.32 -11.75 -23.71
C ALA A 246 3.89 -11.49 -25.12
N GLY A 247 4.37 -10.27 -25.37
CA GLY A 247 4.88 -9.81 -26.66
C GLY A 247 3.81 -9.37 -27.67
N THR A 248 2.52 -9.53 -27.37
CA THR A 248 1.43 -9.19 -28.30
C THR A 248 1.05 -7.71 -28.31
N GLY A 249 1.49 -6.92 -27.32
CA GLY A 249 1.13 -5.51 -27.27
C GLY A 249 1.83 -4.73 -26.16
N GLY A 250 1.14 -3.71 -25.65
CA GLY A 250 1.72 -2.86 -24.62
C GLY A 250 0.79 -1.84 -24.00
N MET A 251 1.40 -0.90 -23.29
CA MET A 251 0.73 0.19 -22.61
C MET A 251 1.54 1.49 -22.65
N VAL A 252 0.83 2.62 -22.74
CA VAL A 252 1.38 3.97 -22.77
C VAL A 252 0.62 4.86 -21.78
N ALA A 253 1.35 5.52 -20.88
CA ALA A 253 0.81 6.54 -19.99
C ALA A 253 0.75 7.89 -20.70
N ILE A 254 -0.38 8.58 -20.60
CA ILE A 254 -0.64 9.88 -21.22
C ILE A 254 -1.08 10.86 -20.12
N PRO A 255 -0.37 11.98 -19.92
CA PRO A 255 -0.70 12.98 -18.90
C PRO A 255 -1.85 13.89 -19.37
N ARG A 256 -3.00 13.29 -19.66
CA ARG A 256 -4.22 13.95 -20.15
C ARG A 256 -5.48 13.31 -19.55
N PRO A 257 -6.58 14.08 -19.42
CA PRO A 257 -7.86 13.55 -18.95
C PRO A 257 -8.44 12.46 -19.85
N LEU A 258 -9.23 11.56 -19.26
CA LEU A 258 -9.85 10.42 -19.96
C LEU A 258 -10.59 10.85 -21.24
N GLN A 259 -11.41 11.89 -21.18
CA GLN A 259 -12.19 12.37 -22.33
C GLN A 259 -11.31 12.81 -23.52
N TRP A 260 -10.17 13.45 -23.22
CA TRP A 260 -9.21 13.87 -24.23
C TRP A 260 -8.58 12.65 -24.91
N VAL A 261 -8.15 11.67 -24.11
CA VAL A 261 -7.54 10.43 -24.62
C VAL A 261 -8.54 9.60 -25.43
N CYS A 262 -9.77 9.45 -24.95
CA CYS A 262 -10.84 8.78 -25.69
C CYS A 262 -11.09 9.42 -27.06
N THR A 263 -10.98 10.75 -27.16
CA THR A 263 -11.11 11.45 -28.44
C THR A 263 -9.91 11.17 -29.36
N LEU A 264 -8.69 11.21 -28.81
CA LEU A 264 -7.46 10.93 -29.55
C LEU A 264 -7.46 9.52 -30.14
N ILE A 265 -7.82 8.50 -29.35
CA ILE A 265 -7.64 7.09 -29.75
C ILE A 265 -8.68 6.57 -30.74
N ARG A 266 -9.78 7.29 -30.98
CA ARG A 266 -10.87 6.89 -31.91
C ARG A 266 -10.38 6.47 -33.29
N ARG A 267 -9.31 7.09 -33.78
CA ARG A 267 -8.75 6.86 -35.12
C ARG A 267 -8.14 5.46 -35.31
N TRP A 268 -7.79 4.77 -34.22
CA TRP A 268 -7.24 3.42 -34.27
C TRP A 268 -8.31 2.33 -34.21
N CYS A 269 -9.61 2.69 -34.28
CA CYS A 269 -10.72 1.76 -34.53
C CYS A 269 -10.73 0.47 -33.68
N GLY A 270 -10.33 0.57 -32.40
CA GLY A 270 -10.30 -0.57 -31.48
C GLY A 270 -8.93 -1.23 -31.27
N LEU A 271 -7.91 -0.89 -32.07
CA LEU A 271 -6.52 -1.36 -31.86
C LEU A 271 -5.88 -0.75 -30.61
N ILE A 272 -6.41 0.37 -30.12
CA ILE A 272 -6.04 1.01 -28.86
C ILE A 272 -7.28 1.19 -28.00
N SER A 273 -7.19 0.79 -26.74
CA SER A 273 -8.23 0.93 -25.72
C SER A 273 -7.70 1.69 -24.52
N VAL A 274 -8.60 2.27 -23.70
CA VAL A 274 -8.22 2.80 -22.39
C VAL A 274 -7.99 1.62 -21.45
N ALA A 275 -6.82 1.59 -20.82
CA ALA A 275 -6.46 0.59 -19.83
C ALA A 275 -6.77 1.06 -18.40
N ALA A 276 -6.54 2.34 -18.10
CA ALA A 276 -6.76 2.89 -16.77
C ALA A 276 -6.97 4.41 -16.78
N GLN A 277 -7.76 4.90 -15.84
CA GLN A 277 -7.84 6.29 -15.41
C GLN A 277 -7.28 6.38 -13.98
N ASN A 278 -6.00 6.74 -13.87
CA ASN A 278 -5.25 6.74 -12.61
C ASN A 278 -5.40 8.05 -11.81
N GLY A 279 -6.01 9.08 -12.42
CA GLY A 279 -6.28 10.38 -11.82
C GLY A 279 -6.87 11.33 -12.88
N PRO A 280 -7.22 12.57 -12.50
CA PRO A 280 -7.94 13.51 -13.36
C PRO A 280 -7.18 13.88 -14.65
N SER A 281 -5.84 13.82 -14.61
CA SER A 281 -4.97 14.07 -15.77
C SER A 281 -3.97 12.93 -16.00
N SER A 282 -4.33 11.70 -15.62
CA SER A 282 -3.46 10.51 -15.79
C SER A 282 -4.24 9.35 -16.37
N THR A 283 -4.07 9.11 -17.67
CA THR A 283 -4.76 8.04 -18.40
C THR A 283 -3.72 7.09 -19.00
N VAL A 284 -3.96 5.79 -18.91
CA VAL A 284 -3.15 4.75 -19.58
C VAL A 284 -3.97 4.14 -20.70
N VAL A 285 -3.34 3.96 -21.85
CA VAL A 285 -3.91 3.21 -22.98
C VAL A 285 -3.13 1.93 -23.21
N THR A 286 -3.78 0.98 -23.87
CA THR A 286 -3.25 -0.34 -24.19
C THR A 286 -3.62 -0.72 -25.63
N GLY A 287 -2.82 -1.56 -26.28
CA GLY A 287 -3.09 -2.00 -27.64
C GLY A 287 -1.88 -2.59 -28.34
N ASP A 288 -1.97 -2.67 -29.66
CA ASP A 288 -0.91 -3.17 -30.53
C ASP A 288 0.34 -2.28 -30.45
N SER A 289 1.53 -2.90 -30.46
CA SER A 289 2.80 -2.17 -30.36
C SER A 289 2.96 -1.11 -31.46
N THR A 290 2.66 -1.43 -32.73
CA THR A 290 2.75 -0.46 -33.83
C THR A 290 1.77 0.69 -33.69
N ALA A 291 0.53 0.42 -33.27
CA ALA A 291 -0.47 1.46 -33.04
C ALA A 291 -0.06 2.39 -31.88
N LEU A 292 0.53 1.84 -30.82
CA LEU A 292 1.05 2.61 -29.69
C LEU A 292 2.26 3.47 -30.08
N GLU A 293 3.14 2.99 -30.97
CA GLU A 293 4.25 3.79 -31.52
C GLU A 293 3.74 5.00 -32.33
N GLU A 294 2.75 4.80 -33.19
CA GLU A 294 2.10 5.89 -33.92
C GLU A 294 1.43 6.89 -32.99
N LEU A 295 0.75 6.40 -31.95
CA LEU A 295 0.13 7.23 -30.92
C LEU A 295 1.17 8.09 -30.18
N MET A 296 2.31 7.51 -29.80
CA MET A 296 3.39 8.24 -29.14
C MET A 296 3.99 9.32 -30.05
N ALA A 297 4.23 9.01 -31.33
CA ALA A 297 4.68 9.99 -32.31
C ALA A 297 3.68 11.14 -32.47
N ARG A 298 2.39 10.83 -32.46
CA ARG A 298 1.33 11.85 -32.51
C ARG A 298 1.30 12.71 -31.25
N CYS A 299 1.43 12.11 -30.07
CA CYS A 299 1.53 12.84 -28.80
C CYS A 299 2.73 13.79 -28.80
N ALA A 300 3.88 13.33 -29.30
CA ALA A 300 5.07 14.18 -29.42
C ALA A 300 4.86 15.37 -30.35
N ALA A 301 4.12 15.20 -31.46
CA ALA A 301 3.78 16.30 -32.37
C ALA A 301 2.81 17.34 -31.76
N GLU A 302 2.15 17.01 -30.64
CA GLU A 302 1.24 17.88 -29.89
C GLU A 302 1.82 18.30 -28.52
N ASP A 303 3.13 18.14 -28.31
CA ASP A 303 3.83 18.43 -27.05
C ASP A 303 3.22 17.70 -25.83
N VAL A 304 2.69 16.50 -26.04
CA VAL A 304 2.16 15.61 -25.00
C VAL A 304 3.22 14.56 -24.65
N ALA A 305 3.69 14.58 -23.40
CA ALA A 305 4.71 13.65 -22.89
C ALA A 305 4.16 12.24 -22.61
N ALA A 306 3.80 11.51 -23.67
CA ALA A 306 3.38 10.11 -23.58
C ALA A 306 4.58 9.20 -23.26
N THR A 307 4.43 8.31 -22.28
CA THR A 307 5.51 7.46 -21.77
C THR A 307 5.16 5.97 -21.91
N ARG A 308 6.05 5.18 -22.52
CA ARG A 308 5.89 3.72 -22.60
C ARG A 308 6.01 3.11 -21.21
N ILE A 309 5.05 2.26 -20.84
CA ILE A 309 5.13 1.44 -19.63
C ILE A 309 5.88 0.15 -20.00
N PRO A 310 6.87 -0.31 -19.19
CA PRO A 310 7.67 -1.50 -19.47
C PRO A 310 6.88 -2.79 -19.20
N ILE A 311 5.84 -3.00 -20.02
CA ILE A 311 4.97 -4.17 -20.08
C ILE A 311 4.80 -4.53 -21.56
N ASP A 312 4.87 -5.82 -21.86
CA ASP A 312 4.87 -6.39 -23.21
C ASP A 312 3.55 -7.08 -23.60
N TYR A 313 2.50 -6.90 -22.81
CA TYR A 313 1.15 -7.42 -23.08
C TYR A 313 0.09 -6.32 -22.99
N ALA A 314 -1.04 -6.54 -23.66
CA ALA A 314 -2.14 -5.59 -23.75
C ALA A 314 -3.35 -6.02 -22.88
N ALA A 315 -3.18 -6.00 -21.55
CA ALA A 315 -4.31 -6.18 -20.63
C ALA A 315 -5.31 -5.02 -20.74
N GLN A 316 -6.56 -5.22 -20.29
CA GLN A 316 -7.67 -4.26 -20.45
C GLN A 316 -8.01 -3.94 -21.93
N SER A 317 -7.79 -4.90 -22.82
CA SER A 317 -8.04 -4.78 -24.25
C SER A 317 -8.67 -6.05 -24.83
N VAL A 318 -9.03 -6.02 -26.11
CA VAL A 318 -9.56 -7.20 -26.83
C VAL A 318 -8.57 -8.38 -26.85
N HIS A 319 -7.27 -8.14 -26.64
CA HIS A 319 -6.25 -9.19 -26.60
C HIS A 319 -6.47 -10.21 -25.49
N VAL A 320 -7.18 -9.85 -24.42
CA VAL A 320 -7.43 -10.80 -23.32
C VAL A 320 -8.66 -11.66 -23.54
N GLU A 321 -9.45 -11.43 -24.60
CA GLU A 321 -10.68 -12.21 -24.86
C GLU A 321 -10.39 -13.70 -25.06
N GLU A 322 -9.26 -14.06 -25.68
CA GLU A 322 -8.82 -15.46 -25.84
C GLU A 322 -8.47 -16.15 -24.51
N LEU A 323 -8.22 -15.38 -23.46
CA LEU A 323 -7.91 -15.88 -22.12
C LEU A 323 -9.17 -16.16 -21.30
N ARG A 324 -10.35 -15.77 -21.79
CA ARG A 324 -11.59 -15.79 -21.01
C ARG A 324 -11.93 -17.18 -20.49
N ASP A 325 -11.99 -18.16 -21.40
CA ASP A 325 -12.45 -19.50 -21.05
C ASP A 325 -11.43 -20.19 -20.14
N THR A 326 -10.13 -20.10 -20.48
CA THR A 326 -9.04 -20.62 -19.65
C THR A 326 -9.06 -20.04 -18.24
N LEU A 327 -9.16 -18.71 -18.10
CA LEU A 327 -9.15 -18.06 -16.79
C LEU A 327 -10.38 -18.46 -15.97
N ARG A 328 -11.57 -18.50 -16.60
CA ARG A 328 -12.81 -18.91 -15.94
C ARG A 328 -12.77 -20.35 -15.47
N GLU A 329 -12.22 -21.25 -16.27
CA GLU A 329 -12.09 -22.67 -15.91
C GLU A 329 -11.16 -22.83 -14.70
N GLU A 330 -9.98 -22.21 -14.72
CA GLU A 330 -8.99 -22.30 -13.64
C GLU A 330 -9.50 -21.75 -12.29
N ILE A 331 -10.43 -20.79 -12.30
CA ILE A 331 -10.99 -20.18 -11.07
C ILE A 331 -12.48 -20.51 -10.84
N SER A 332 -13.01 -21.52 -11.52
CA SER A 332 -14.44 -21.89 -11.47
C SER A 332 -14.94 -22.32 -10.09
N HIS A 333 -14.04 -22.78 -9.21
CA HIS A 333 -14.38 -23.23 -7.85
C HIS A 333 -14.38 -22.12 -6.80
N LEU A 334 -14.07 -20.89 -7.21
CA LEU A 334 -13.96 -19.76 -6.31
C LEU A 334 -15.30 -19.48 -5.62
N SER A 335 -15.27 -19.38 -4.29
CA SER A 335 -16.46 -19.11 -3.47
C SER A 335 -16.20 -17.87 -2.61
N PRO A 336 -16.47 -16.65 -3.12
CA PRO A 336 -16.28 -15.44 -2.35
C PRO A 336 -17.11 -15.45 -1.07
N ALA A 337 -16.48 -15.08 0.05
CA ALA A 337 -17.16 -15.00 1.33
C ALA A 337 -18.15 -13.84 1.35
N THR A 338 -19.29 -14.05 2.02
CA THR A 338 -20.34 -13.04 2.22
C THR A 338 -20.23 -12.39 3.60
N GLY A 339 -20.63 -11.13 3.71
CA GLY A 339 -20.86 -10.49 5.02
C GLY A 339 -19.62 -9.88 5.69
N SER A 340 -18.64 -9.42 4.90
CA SER A 340 -17.55 -8.59 5.45
C SER A 340 -18.03 -7.17 5.73
N ASP A 341 -17.71 -6.64 6.91
CA ASP A 341 -18.00 -5.25 7.28
C ASP A 341 -17.02 -4.23 6.64
N MET A 342 -16.06 -4.70 5.84
CA MET A 342 -15.09 -3.87 5.14
C MET A 342 -15.57 -3.56 3.72
N SER A 343 -15.60 -2.29 3.33
CA SER A 343 -16.05 -1.92 1.99
C SER A 343 -15.01 -2.29 0.94
N PHE A 344 -15.40 -3.09 -0.04
CA PHE A 344 -14.60 -3.34 -1.24
C PHE A 344 -15.00 -2.32 -2.31
N ILE A 345 -14.07 -1.44 -2.70
CA ILE A 345 -14.30 -0.41 -3.72
C ILE A 345 -13.62 -0.88 -4.99
N SER A 346 -14.42 -1.31 -5.95
CA SER A 346 -13.96 -1.87 -7.21
C SER A 346 -13.52 -0.75 -8.16
N THR A 347 -12.36 -0.92 -8.76
CA THR A 347 -11.88 -0.11 -9.87
C THR A 347 -12.39 -0.61 -11.21
N VAL A 348 -13.04 -1.77 -11.28
CA VAL A 348 -13.78 -2.19 -12.48
C VAL A 348 -15.06 -1.36 -12.65
N THR A 349 -15.74 -1.06 -11.54
CA THR A 349 -16.99 -0.28 -11.53
C THR A 349 -16.81 1.17 -11.13
N GLY A 350 -15.67 1.53 -10.51
CA GLY A 350 -15.40 2.87 -9.98
C GLY A 350 -16.15 3.19 -8.69
N ALA A 351 -16.70 2.19 -7.99
CA ALA A 351 -17.56 2.38 -6.82
C ALA A 351 -17.50 1.20 -5.84
N GLY A 352 -18.14 1.37 -4.68
CA GLY A 352 -18.38 0.27 -3.74
C GLY A 352 -19.12 -0.89 -4.41
N LEU A 353 -18.68 -2.11 -4.14
CA LEU A 353 -19.19 -3.34 -4.73
C LEU A 353 -19.45 -4.39 -3.64
N ASP A 354 -20.52 -5.17 -3.81
CA ASP A 354 -20.72 -6.37 -2.99
C ASP A 354 -19.65 -7.42 -3.35
N ALA A 355 -18.80 -7.76 -2.39
CA ALA A 355 -17.68 -8.67 -2.63
C ALA A 355 -18.12 -10.13 -2.84
N SER A 356 -19.40 -10.47 -2.66
CA SER A 356 -19.92 -11.81 -2.97
C SER A 356 -19.88 -12.15 -4.46
N ILE A 357 -19.76 -11.14 -5.33
CA ILE A 357 -19.76 -11.34 -6.80
C ILE A 357 -18.36 -11.46 -7.39
N LEU A 358 -17.32 -11.55 -6.57
CA LEU A 358 -15.92 -11.65 -7.02
C LEU A 358 -15.59 -13.03 -7.59
N ASP A 359 -16.43 -13.57 -8.46
CA ASP A 359 -16.30 -14.87 -9.12
C ASP A 359 -15.38 -14.84 -10.35
N GLY A 360 -15.35 -15.92 -11.13
CA GLY A 360 -14.51 -15.99 -12.32
C GLY A 360 -14.87 -14.98 -13.43
N GLU A 361 -16.14 -14.59 -13.55
CA GLU A 361 -16.54 -13.53 -14.48
C GLU A 361 -16.01 -12.18 -14.02
N TYR A 362 -16.05 -11.91 -12.72
CA TYR A 362 -15.48 -10.68 -12.18
C TYR A 362 -13.97 -10.59 -12.43
N TRP A 363 -13.20 -11.65 -12.17
CA TRP A 363 -11.76 -11.62 -12.38
C TRP A 363 -11.36 -11.51 -13.85
N PHE A 364 -12.16 -12.09 -14.76
CA PHE A 364 -12.03 -11.81 -16.19
C PHE A 364 -12.35 -10.34 -16.51
N ALA A 365 -13.44 -9.80 -15.99
CA ALA A 365 -13.79 -8.39 -16.17
C ALA A 365 -12.70 -7.45 -15.63
N ASN A 366 -12.08 -7.75 -14.49
CA ASN A 366 -10.94 -7.00 -13.95
C ASN A 366 -9.72 -7.02 -14.88
N LEU A 367 -9.47 -8.14 -15.58
CA LEU A 367 -8.41 -8.23 -16.58
C LEU A 367 -8.78 -7.50 -17.89
N ARG A 368 -10.07 -7.41 -18.22
CA ARG A 368 -10.58 -6.96 -19.52
C ARG A 368 -11.04 -5.50 -19.58
N GLN A 369 -11.60 -4.97 -18.51
CA GLN A 369 -12.23 -3.65 -18.45
C GLN A 369 -11.24 -2.59 -17.93
N PRO A 370 -11.39 -1.32 -18.33
CA PRO A 370 -10.52 -0.25 -17.84
C PRO A 370 -10.54 -0.15 -16.31
N VAL A 371 -9.39 0.18 -15.72
CA VAL A 371 -9.22 0.43 -14.29
C VAL A 371 -9.59 1.88 -13.96
N LEU A 372 -10.74 2.09 -13.33
CA LEU A 372 -11.32 3.39 -12.97
C LEU A 372 -10.87 3.85 -11.57
N LEU A 373 -9.56 3.99 -11.35
CA LEU A 373 -9.01 4.37 -10.04
C LEU A 373 -9.48 5.78 -9.61
N ASP A 374 -9.49 6.75 -10.52
CA ASP A 374 -9.96 8.12 -10.24
C ASP A 374 -11.39 8.10 -9.68
N ASP A 375 -12.30 7.41 -10.36
CA ASP A 375 -13.69 7.29 -9.94
C ASP A 375 -13.81 6.59 -8.58
N ALA A 376 -13.09 5.49 -8.36
CA ALA A 376 -13.08 4.77 -7.08
C ALA A 376 -12.58 5.65 -5.91
N VAL A 377 -11.55 6.47 -6.12
CA VAL A 377 -11.00 7.38 -5.12
C VAL A 377 -11.98 8.51 -4.81
N ARG A 378 -12.61 9.10 -5.84
CA ARG A 378 -13.63 10.15 -5.67
C ARG A 378 -14.87 9.61 -4.98
N TRP A 379 -15.31 8.40 -5.35
CA TRP A 379 -16.38 7.70 -4.67
C TRP A 379 -16.05 7.51 -3.18
N ALA A 380 -14.84 7.01 -2.87
CA ALA A 380 -14.42 6.85 -1.49
C ALA A 380 -14.46 8.18 -0.70
N TYR A 381 -13.95 9.26 -1.29
CA TYR A 381 -13.99 10.57 -0.66
C TYR A 381 -15.43 11.04 -0.36
N LEU A 382 -16.35 10.86 -1.31
CA LEU A 382 -17.76 11.24 -1.13
C LEU A 382 -18.46 10.40 -0.03
N HIS A 383 -17.95 9.21 0.28
CA HIS A 383 -18.47 8.31 1.31
C HIS A 383 -17.74 8.42 2.66
N GLY A 384 -16.97 9.50 2.87
CA GLY A 384 -16.37 9.81 4.18
C GLY A 384 -14.99 9.18 4.43
N TYR A 385 -14.40 8.52 3.43
CA TYR A 385 -13.02 8.06 3.51
C TYR A 385 -12.04 9.23 3.31
N ARG A 386 -11.04 9.35 4.19
CA ARG A 386 -10.15 10.53 4.27
C ARG A 386 -8.68 10.16 4.28
N THR A 387 -8.33 8.95 4.73
CA THR A 387 -6.94 8.46 4.73
C THR A 387 -6.78 7.32 3.73
N PHE A 388 -5.80 7.44 2.84
CA PHE A 388 -5.45 6.45 1.83
C PHE A 388 -4.02 5.99 2.05
N ILE A 389 -3.82 4.71 2.33
CA ILE A 389 -2.52 4.11 2.59
C ILE A 389 -2.20 3.13 1.46
N GLU A 390 -1.23 3.47 0.62
CA GLU A 390 -0.75 2.56 -0.42
C GLU A 390 0.16 1.50 0.21
N SER A 391 -0.34 0.27 0.30
CA SER A 391 0.34 -0.88 0.88
C SER A 391 1.22 -1.55 -0.17
N SER A 392 2.37 -0.94 -0.47
CA SER A 392 3.22 -1.36 -1.60
C SER A 392 4.72 -1.23 -1.31
N PRO A 393 5.57 -1.98 -2.06
CA PRO A 393 7.03 -1.87 -1.96
C PRO A 393 7.59 -0.54 -2.51
N HIS A 394 6.79 0.22 -3.28
CA HIS A 394 7.11 1.54 -3.78
C HIS A 394 5.83 2.27 -4.21
N PRO A 395 5.64 3.56 -3.89
CA PRO A 395 4.45 4.30 -4.30
C PRO A 395 4.37 4.48 -5.80
N VAL A 396 3.28 4.01 -6.40
CA VAL A 396 2.99 4.23 -7.83
C VAL A 396 1.62 4.86 -8.08
N LEU A 397 0.72 4.85 -7.09
CA LEU A 397 -0.64 5.42 -7.21
C LEU A 397 -0.81 6.70 -6.40
N THR A 398 0.03 6.94 -5.37
CA THR A 398 -0.14 8.09 -4.46
C THR A 398 -0.24 9.47 -5.14
N ALA A 399 0.40 9.68 -6.28
CA ALA A 399 0.30 10.93 -7.03
C ALA A 399 -1.10 11.12 -7.61
N GLY A 400 -1.59 10.15 -8.40
CA GLY A 400 -2.92 10.19 -8.99
C GLY A 400 -4.02 10.26 -7.93
N ILE A 401 -3.91 9.49 -6.84
CA ILE A 401 -4.84 9.55 -5.71
C ILE A 401 -4.89 10.95 -5.10
N ARG A 402 -3.72 11.59 -4.88
CA ARG A 402 -3.67 12.94 -4.32
C ARG A 402 -4.32 13.97 -5.24
N ASP A 403 -4.11 13.86 -6.55
CA ASP A 403 -4.71 14.75 -7.54
C ASP A 403 -6.24 14.62 -7.51
N SER A 404 -6.77 13.38 -7.56
CA SER A 404 -8.20 13.09 -7.48
C SER A 404 -8.84 13.64 -6.20
N LEU A 405 -8.17 13.47 -5.06
CA LEU A 405 -8.70 13.92 -3.77
C LEU A 405 -8.65 15.45 -3.64
N THR A 406 -7.62 16.10 -4.18
CA THR A 406 -7.49 17.58 -4.13
C THR A 406 -8.60 18.27 -4.92
N GLU A 407 -9.09 17.66 -6.01
CA GLU A 407 -10.29 18.17 -6.70
C GLU A 407 -11.58 18.03 -5.87
N CYS A 408 -11.61 17.13 -4.88
CA CYS A 408 -12.76 16.91 -4.00
C CYS A 408 -12.71 17.74 -2.71
N GLY A 409 -11.52 18.04 -2.19
CA GLY A 409 -11.28 18.94 -1.05
C GLY A 409 -9.94 18.69 -0.36
N ASP A 410 -9.59 19.52 0.62
CA ASP A 410 -8.25 19.51 1.25
C ASP A 410 -8.12 18.59 2.47
N ASP A 411 -9.23 18.01 2.94
CA ASP A 411 -9.29 17.16 4.12
C ASP A 411 -8.94 15.72 3.78
N HIS A 412 -7.72 15.44 3.33
CA HIS A 412 -7.28 14.07 3.06
C HIS A 412 -5.84 13.82 3.46
N SER A 413 -5.44 12.55 3.48
CA SER A 413 -4.05 12.15 3.65
C SER A 413 -3.74 10.95 2.78
N VAL A 414 -2.68 11.05 1.98
CA VAL A 414 -2.16 9.94 1.16
C VAL A 414 -0.79 9.54 1.67
N VAL A 415 -0.64 8.29 2.09
CA VAL A 415 0.58 7.74 2.69
C VAL A 415 1.08 6.57 1.85
N ALA A 416 2.36 6.60 1.51
CA ALA A 416 3.05 5.46 0.89
C ALA A 416 3.64 4.57 1.98
N THR A 417 3.81 3.26 1.74
CA THR A 417 4.39 2.36 2.77
C THR A 417 5.90 2.24 2.67
N LEU A 418 6.43 1.61 1.61
CA LEU A 418 7.88 1.49 1.38
C LEU A 418 8.32 2.33 0.18
N ARG A 419 9.62 2.37 -0.10
CA ARG A 419 10.18 2.99 -1.30
C ARG A 419 11.29 2.09 -1.86
N ARG A 420 11.59 2.26 -3.15
CA ARG A 420 12.72 1.61 -3.80
C ARG A 420 13.99 1.92 -3.01
N ASP A 421 14.79 0.89 -2.77
CA ASP A 421 16.03 0.94 -1.98
C ASP A 421 15.84 1.24 -0.48
N GLU A 422 14.59 1.27 0.01
CA GLU A 422 14.23 1.54 1.40
C GLU A 422 13.14 0.55 1.87
N GLY A 423 13.45 -0.74 1.80
CA GLY A 423 12.51 -1.84 1.99
C GLY A 423 12.44 -2.39 3.41
N GLY A 424 12.66 -1.55 4.42
CA GLY A 424 12.83 -1.96 5.82
C GLY A 424 11.97 -1.21 6.83
N MET A 425 12.07 -1.64 8.10
CA MET A 425 11.26 -1.10 9.20
C MET A 425 11.46 0.41 9.40
N ARG A 426 12.66 0.95 9.19
CA ARG A 426 12.90 2.39 9.32
C ARG A 426 12.03 3.22 8.37
N ARG A 427 11.92 2.82 7.10
CA ARG A 427 11.04 3.48 6.12
C ARG A 427 9.57 3.26 6.49
N PHE A 428 9.19 2.06 6.89
CA PHE A 428 7.84 1.77 7.36
C PHE A 428 7.43 2.68 8.53
N LEU A 429 8.31 2.88 9.53
CA LEU A 429 8.07 3.76 10.68
C LEU A 429 7.94 5.23 10.28
N LEU A 430 8.68 5.69 9.27
CA LEU A 430 8.50 7.04 8.70
C LEU A 430 7.13 7.19 8.02
N SER A 431 6.64 6.14 7.36
CA SER A 431 5.30 6.10 6.78
C SER A 431 4.22 6.08 7.87
N ALA A 432 4.41 5.30 8.93
CA ALA A 432 3.56 5.31 10.12
C ALA A 432 3.55 6.68 10.81
N ALA A 433 4.70 7.35 10.87
CA ALA A 433 4.81 8.72 11.35
C ALA A 433 4.00 9.69 10.47
N GLN A 434 4.07 9.55 9.14
CA GLN A 434 3.25 10.35 8.22
C GLN A 434 1.76 10.12 8.47
N ALA A 435 1.30 8.88 8.62
CA ALA A 435 -0.09 8.59 8.97
C ALA A 435 -0.46 9.22 10.33
N HIS A 436 0.41 9.07 11.34
CA HIS A 436 0.21 9.58 12.68
C HIS A 436 0.04 11.10 12.72
N VAL A 437 0.93 11.86 12.07
CA VAL A 437 0.85 13.32 12.10
C VAL A 437 -0.38 13.86 11.38
N HIS A 438 -0.99 13.08 10.49
CA HIS A 438 -2.23 13.43 9.80
C HIS A 438 -3.50 12.97 10.51
N GLY A 439 -3.38 12.27 11.65
CA GLY A 439 -4.51 11.98 12.53
C GLY A 439 -4.70 10.50 12.85
N GLN A 440 -4.03 9.58 12.13
CA GLN A 440 -4.11 8.15 12.44
C GLN A 440 -3.55 7.87 13.84
N LEU A 441 -4.20 6.95 14.53
CA LEU A 441 -3.73 6.46 15.82
C LEU A 441 -2.86 5.24 15.56
N ILE A 442 -1.59 5.34 15.94
CA ILE A 442 -0.60 4.29 15.82
C ILE A 442 -0.30 3.78 17.22
N ASP A 443 -0.25 2.47 17.39
CA ASP A 443 0.21 1.83 18.62
C ASP A 443 1.73 1.90 18.74
N TRP A 444 2.23 3.10 19.02
CA TRP A 444 3.66 3.34 19.23
C TRP A 444 4.21 2.58 20.44
N ALA A 445 3.38 2.33 21.45
CA ALA A 445 3.78 1.60 22.65
C ALA A 445 4.05 0.12 22.31
N GLY A 446 3.23 -0.51 21.47
CA GLY A 446 3.48 -1.84 20.94
C GLY A 446 4.76 -1.92 20.11
N VAL A 447 5.04 -0.90 19.30
CA VAL A 447 6.26 -0.81 18.47
C VAL A 447 7.54 -0.79 19.32
N VAL A 448 7.56 -0.05 20.44
CA VAL A 448 8.76 0.13 21.27
C VAL A 448 8.83 -0.83 22.46
N GLY A 449 7.69 -1.27 22.98
CA GLY A 449 7.58 -2.18 24.14
C GLY A 449 8.05 -3.61 23.84
N GLY A 450 8.00 -4.05 22.58
CA GLY A 450 8.59 -5.33 22.15
C GLY A 450 10.10 -5.44 22.39
N ALA A 451 10.80 -4.32 22.60
CA ALA A 451 12.24 -4.25 22.86
C ALA A 451 12.61 -4.30 24.36
N GLY A 452 11.64 -4.43 25.27
CA GLY A 452 11.91 -4.55 26.72
C GLY A 452 12.21 -3.23 27.44
N ALA A 453 11.66 -2.12 26.95
CA ALA A 453 11.80 -0.79 27.52
C ALA A 453 10.96 -0.58 28.79
N ASN A 454 11.45 0.25 29.73
CA ASN A 454 10.76 0.69 30.95
C ASN A 454 10.40 2.18 30.86
N ALA A 455 9.33 2.61 31.55
CA ALA A 455 8.93 4.01 31.56
C ALA A 455 9.82 4.88 32.46
N TYR A 456 10.22 6.06 31.97
CA TYR A 456 10.69 7.18 32.80
C TYR A 456 9.49 7.97 33.30
N SER A 457 9.45 8.26 34.60
CA SER A 457 8.43 9.09 35.26
C SER A 457 8.57 10.57 34.91
#